data_AF-A0A7N6BRA7-F1
#
_entry.id   AF-A0A7N6BRA7-F1
#
_cell.length_a   1.000
_cell.length_b   1.000
_cell.length_c   1.000
_cell.angle_alpha   90.00
_cell.angle_beta   90.00
_cell.angle_gamma   90.00
#
_symmetry.space_group_name_H-M   'P 1'
#
loop_
_entity.id
_entity.type
_entity.pdbx_description
1 polymer ?
#
loop_
_entity_poly.entity_id
_entity_poly.type
_entity_poly.pdbx_seq_one_letter_code
_entity_poly.pdbx_strand_id
1 'polypeptide(L)'
;MMLDFLTVYNMRASGLPSSGLTKPDGFVKVYCNSVFMGQTAVVKNNANPVWGNEFSYSKASVNDLLRLEIYDEDIGSHDLLGICKGNLKRGTYSSSCSLSKGGTLRFTYRLG
;
A
#
# COMPACT_ATOMS: atom_id res chain seq x y z
N MET A 1 7.12 24.97 -8.36
CA MET A 1 6.89 23.54 -8.06
C MET A 1 5.92 23.03 -9.12
N MET A 2 6.30 22.04 -9.93
CA MET A 2 5.44 21.47 -10.96
C MET A 2 4.64 20.33 -10.32
N LEU A 3 3.32 20.40 -10.43
CA LEU A 3 2.44 19.31 -10.00
C LEU A 3 2.50 18.21 -11.06
N ASP A 4 2.80 17.01 -10.62
CA ASP A 4 2.91 15.82 -11.44
C ASP A 4 1.76 14.86 -11.12
N PHE A 5 1.44 13.95 -12.05
CA PHE A 5 0.41 12.95 -11.85
C PHE A 5 1.03 11.71 -11.19
N LEU A 6 0.61 11.39 -9.97
CA LEU A 6 1.00 10.18 -9.27
C LEU A 6 0.05 9.04 -9.65
N THR A 7 0.59 7.87 -9.97
CA THR A 7 -0.14 6.60 -10.07
C THR A 7 0.54 5.53 -9.22
N VAL A 8 -0.22 4.75 -8.47
CA VAL A 8 0.26 3.66 -7.59
C VAL A 8 -0.50 2.38 -7.94
N TYR A 9 0.23 1.30 -8.24
CA TYR A 9 -0.32 0.07 -8.82
C TYR A 9 0.58 -1.15 -8.55
N ASN A 10 0.22 -2.31 -9.09
CA ASN A 10 0.99 -3.58 -8.98
C ASN A 10 1.27 -3.98 -7.52
N MET A 11 0.29 -3.76 -6.65
CA MET A 11 0.42 -4.03 -5.21
C MET A 11 0.28 -5.52 -4.94
N ARG A 12 1.22 -6.07 -4.19
CA ARG A 12 1.17 -7.45 -3.70
C ARG A 12 1.91 -7.58 -2.39
N ALA A 13 1.41 -8.42 -1.50
CA ALA A 13 2.12 -8.78 -0.28
C ALA A 13 2.57 -10.24 -0.31
N SER A 14 3.52 -10.57 0.56
CA SER A 14 4.01 -11.93 0.72
C SER A 14 4.31 -12.20 2.18
N GLY A 15 3.92 -13.39 2.66
CA GLY A 15 4.17 -13.83 4.02
C GLY A 15 3.53 -12.95 5.09
N LEU A 16 2.31 -12.46 4.86
CA LEU A 16 1.56 -11.73 5.90
C LEU A 16 1.32 -12.64 7.11
N PRO A 17 1.39 -12.10 8.34
CA PRO A 17 1.25 -12.87 9.56
C PRO A 17 -0.19 -13.40 9.73
N SER A 18 -0.30 -14.59 10.29
CA SER A 18 -1.58 -15.23 10.64
C SER A 18 -2.01 -14.84 12.05
N SER A 19 -3.31 -14.61 12.27
CA SER A 19 -3.90 -14.54 13.62
C SER A 19 -4.44 -15.92 14.01
N GLY A 20 -3.63 -16.71 14.73
CA GLY A 20 -4.02 -18.05 15.16
C GLY A 20 -4.14 -19.05 14.00
N LEU A 21 -5.35 -19.57 13.75
CA LEU A 21 -5.61 -20.63 12.75
C LEU A 21 -5.97 -20.11 11.35
N THR A 22 -6.24 -18.81 11.21
CA THR A 22 -6.69 -18.19 9.94
C THR A 22 -5.58 -17.35 9.30
N LYS A 23 -5.58 -17.30 7.96
CA LYS A 23 -4.73 -16.35 7.21
C LYS A 23 -5.40 -14.98 7.20
N PRO A 24 -4.64 -13.90 6.96
CA PRO A 24 -5.18 -12.55 6.98
C PRO A 24 -6.12 -12.25 5.81
N ASP A 25 -7.06 -11.34 6.06
CA ASP A 25 -7.99 -10.71 5.13
C ASP A 25 -7.41 -9.35 4.71
N GLY A 26 -6.43 -9.38 3.81
CA GLY A 26 -5.55 -8.24 3.54
C GLY A 26 -6.16 -7.15 2.64
N PHE A 27 -5.98 -5.88 3.02
CA PHE A 27 -6.19 -4.71 2.15
C PHE A 27 -5.17 -3.58 2.41
N VAL A 28 -5.03 -2.66 1.46
CA VAL A 28 -4.07 -1.54 1.52
C VAL A 28 -4.78 -0.20 1.40
N LYS A 29 -4.46 0.75 2.29
CA LYS A 29 -4.81 2.17 2.18
C LYS A 29 -3.63 2.97 1.61
N VAL A 30 -3.90 3.86 0.67
CA VAL A 30 -2.87 4.64 -0.03
C VAL A 30 -3.04 6.13 0.25
N TYR A 31 -1.93 6.80 0.56
CA TYR A 31 -1.88 8.22 0.88
C TYR A 31 -0.74 8.93 0.16
N CYS A 32 -0.97 10.19 -0.24
CA CYS A 32 0.06 11.13 -0.63
C CYS A 32 0.07 12.29 0.37
N ASN A 33 1.14 12.45 1.15
CA ASN A 33 1.15 13.24 2.38
C ASN A 33 -0.04 12.85 3.29
N SER A 34 -0.90 13.80 3.64
CA SER A 34 -2.12 13.59 4.42
C SER A 34 -3.34 13.22 3.57
N VAL A 35 -3.25 13.27 2.24
CA VAL A 35 -4.37 13.02 1.32
C VAL A 35 -4.59 11.52 1.17
N PHE A 36 -5.78 11.05 1.53
CA PHE A 36 -6.22 9.68 1.28
C PHE A 36 -6.59 9.51 -0.19
N MET A 37 -5.90 8.62 -0.89
CA MET A 37 -6.12 8.33 -2.31
C MET A 37 -7.14 7.20 -2.52
N GLY A 38 -7.31 6.33 -1.52
CA GLY A 38 -8.25 5.21 -1.57
C GLY A 38 -7.72 3.96 -0.88
N GLN A 39 -8.54 2.90 -0.92
CA GLN A 39 -8.20 1.57 -0.42
C GLN A 39 -8.48 0.49 -1.46
N THR A 40 -7.76 -0.62 -1.37
CA THR A 40 -7.97 -1.79 -2.23
C THR A 40 -9.23 -2.55 -1.82
N ALA A 41 -9.64 -3.50 -2.65
CA ALA A 41 -10.52 -4.57 -2.19
C ALA A 41 -9.81 -5.42 -1.11
N VAL A 42 -10.61 -6.07 -0.27
CA VAL A 42 -10.13 -7.06 0.71
C VAL A 42 -9.93 -8.40 0.01
N VAL A 43 -8.77 -9.01 0.20
CA VAL A 43 -8.48 -10.37 -0.26
C VAL A 43 -8.47 -11.30 0.94
N LYS A 44 -9.48 -12.14 1.03
CA LYS A 44 -9.72 -12.98 2.22
C LYS A 44 -8.81 -14.20 2.31
N ASN A 45 -8.45 -14.58 3.53
CA ASN A 45 -7.76 -15.81 3.92
C ASN A 45 -6.51 -16.07 3.06
N ASN A 46 -5.68 -15.05 2.86
CA ASN A 46 -4.53 -15.13 1.96
C ASN A 46 -3.31 -14.39 2.52
N ALA A 47 -2.24 -15.14 2.80
CA ALA A 47 -0.96 -14.58 3.25
C ALA A 47 -0.13 -13.92 2.13
N ASN A 48 -0.52 -14.12 0.85
CA ASN A 48 0.17 -13.59 -0.32
C ASN A 48 -0.83 -12.91 -1.30
N PRO A 49 -1.57 -11.88 -0.85
CA PRO A 49 -2.58 -11.23 -1.67
C PRO A 49 -1.94 -10.41 -2.80
N VAL A 50 -2.69 -10.32 -3.91
CA VAL A 50 -2.39 -9.46 -5.06
C VAL A 50 -3.62 -8.58 -5.29
N TRP A 51 -3.42 -7.27 -5.41
CA TRP A 51 -4.50 -6.32 -5.66
C TRP A 51 -4.32 -5.68 -7.04
N GLY A 52 -5.35 -5.80 -7.88
CA GLY A 52 -5.40 -5.18 -9.20
C GLY A 52 -5.79 -3.70 -9.19
N ASN A 53 -6.03 -3.11 -8.02
CA ASN A 53 -6.40 -1.70 -7.89
C ASN A 53 -5.26 -0.77 -8.32
N GLU A 54 -5.63 0.35 -8.92
CA GLU A 54 -4.73 1.47 -9.21
C GLU A 54 -5.29 2.75 -8.57
N PHE A 55 -4.40 3.59 -8.05
CA PHE A 55 -4.77 4.86 -7.42
C PHE A 55 -4.01 6.00 -8.08
N SER A 56 -4.71 7.10 -8.34
CA SER A 56 -4.13 8.27 -8.99
C SER A 56 -4.37 9.56 -8.21
N TYR A 57 -3.40 10.47 -8.25
CA TYR A 57 -3.48 11.78 -7.61
C TYR A 57 -2.76 12.84 -8.45
N SER A 58 -3.48 13.87 -8.90
CA SER A 58 -3.00 14.84 -9.89
C SER A 58 -2.28 16.07 -9.31
N LYS A 59 -2.06 16.10 -7.99
CA LYS A 59 -1.45 17.24 -7.28
C LYS A 59 -0.24 16.79 -6.45
N ALA A 60 0.43 15.74 -6.89
CA ALA A 60 1.65 15.26 -6.25
C ALA A 60 2.85 16.08 -6.69
N SER A 61 3.87 16.17 -5.84
CA SER A 61 5.15 16.81 -6.11
C SER A 61 6.30 15.87 -5.76
N VAL A 62 7.46 16.12 -6.37
CA VAL A 62 8.72 15.50 -5.92
C VAL A 62 8.92 15.82 -4.43
N ASN A 63 9.39 14.83 -3.68
CA ASN A 63 9.54 14.84 -2.23
C ASN A 63 8.25 14.74 -1.39
N ASP A 64 7.06 14.72 -1.99
CA ASP A 64 5.85 14.34 -1.24
C ASP A 64 5.99 12.92 -0.68
N LEU A 65 5.41 12.68 0.49
CA LEU A 65 5.46 11.39 1.16
C LEU A 65 4.40 10.46 0.60
N LEU A 66 4.78 9.42 -0.14
CA LEU A 66 3.90 8.29 -0.43
C LEU A 66 3.87 7.37 0.78
N ARG A 67 2.68 7.06 1.28
CA ARG A 67 2.45 6.13 2.40
C ARG A 67 1.40 5.10 2.02
N LEU A 68 1.76 3.82 2.16
CA LEU A 68 0.86 2.68 2.02
C LEU A 68 0.76 1.98 3.38
N GLU A 69 -0.47 1.74 3.83
CA GLU A 69 -0.76 1.07 5.10
C GLU A 69 -1.52 -0.22 4.79
N ILE A 70 -1.02 -1.35 5.28
CA ILE A 70 -1.62 -2.66 5.04
C ILE A 70 -2.28 -3.16 6.32
N TYR A 71 -3.50 -3.66 6.17
CA TYR A 71 -4.38 -4.07 7.25
C TYR A 71 -4.87 -5.50 7.05
N ASP A 72 -5.18 -6.16 8.16
CA ASP A 72 -6.01 -7.36 8.27
C ASP A 72 -7.45 -6.95 8.62
N GLU A 73 -8.42 -7.35 7.82
CA GLU A 73 -9.84 -7.06 8.09
C GLU A 73 -10.40 -8.00 9.16
N ASP A 74 -10.51 -7.51 10.40
CA ASP A 74 -11.22 -8.19 11.48
C ASP A 74 -12.58 -7.53 11.81
N ILE A 75 -13.46 -8.31 12.43
CA ILE A 75 -14.73 -7.79 12.96
C ILE A 75 -14.44 -6.83 14.12
N GLY A 76 -14.77 -5.55 13.93
CA GLY A 76 -14.67 -4.50 14.95
C GLY A 76 -13.55 -3.50 14.67
N SER A 77 -12.28 -3.94 14.69
CA SER A 77 -11.14 -3.08 14.38
C SER A 77 -10.18 -3.82 13.45
N HIS A 78 -9.82 -3.18 12.34
CA HIS A 78 -8.83 -3.72 11.42
C HIS A 78 -7.42 -3.60 11.97
N ASP A 79 -6.66 -4.67 11.81
CA ASP A 79 -5.36 -4.85 12.42
C ASP A 79 -4.27 -4.30 11.50
N LEU A 80 -3.58 -3.23 11.89
CA LEU A 80 -2.48 -2.68 11.09
C LEU A 80 -1.31 -3.67 11.06
N LEU A 81 -0.98 -4.20 9.89
CA LEU A 81 0.12 -5.15 9.68
C LEU A 81 1.45 -4.43 9.42
N GLY A 82 1.41 -3.26 8.80
CA GLY A 82 2.60 -2.43 8.62
C GLY A 82 2.37 -1.18 7.76
N ILE A 83 3.39 -0.33 7.74
CA ILE A 83 3.40 0.92 6.98
C ILE A 83 4.65 0.96 6.10
N CYS A 84 4.45 1.24 4.82
CA CYS A 84 5.50 1.52 3.86
C CYS A 84 5.44 2.97 3.47
N LYS A 85 6.57 3.68 3.57
CA LYS A 85 6.63 5.10 3.26
C LYS A 85 7.91 5.48 2.54
N GLY A 86 7.83 6.45 1.65
CA GLY A 86 8.99 6.98 0.93
C GLY A 86 8.65 8.26 0.18
N ASN A 87 9.64 9.14 0.04
CA ASN A 87 9.48 10.37 -0.72
C ASN A 87 9.43 10.07 -2.21
N LEU A 88 8.49 10.71 -2.91
CA LEU A 88 8.31 10.53 -4.34
C LEU A 88 9.47 11.12 -5.14
N LYS A 89 9.89 10.40 -6.17
CA LYS A 89 10.81 10.86 -7.20
C LYS A 89 10.12 10.77 -8.57
N ARG A 90 10.46 11.69 -9.47
CA ARG A 90 9.94 11.65 -10.84
C ARG A 90 10.42 10.39 -11.56
N GLY A 91 9.53 9.74 -12.31
CA GLY A 91 9.80 8.47 -12.98
C GLY A 91 8.92 7.33 -12.48
N THR A 92 9.28 6.09 -12.83
CA THR A 92 8.58 4.87 -12.39
C THR A 92 9.49 4.04 -11.51
N TYR A 93 9.00 3.63 -10.35
CA TYR A 93 9.78 2.91 -9.34
C TYR A 93 8.99 1.72 -8.81
N SER A 94 9.64 0.55 -8.79
CA SER A 94 9.15 -0.61 -8.05
C SER A 94 9.76 -0.61 -6.65
N SER A 95 8.90 -0.53 -5.65
CA SER A 95 9.24 -0.43 -4.24
C SER A 95 8.91 -1.72 -3.51
N SER A 96 9.67 -1.98 -2.44
CA SER A 96 9.51 -3.13 -1.55
C SER A 96 9.85 -2.71 -0.12
N CYS A 97 9.10 -3.21 0.85
CA CYS A 97 9.27 -2.87 2.27
C CYS A 97 8.84 -4.05 3.14
N SER A 98 9.63 -4.32 4.19
CA SER A 98 9.26 -5.28 5.23
C SER A 98 8.21 -4.66 6.16
N LEU A 99 7.21 -5.45 6.55
CA LEU A 99 6.14 -5.01 7.43
C LEU A 99 6.50 -5.25 8.90
N SER A 100 6.04 -4.36 9.79
CA SER A 100 6.36 -4.42 11.22
C SER A 100 5.86 -5.69 11.91
N LYS A 101 4.70 -6.23 11.49
CA LYS A 101 4.17 -7.50 12.01
C LYS A 101 4.64 -8.73 11.20
N GLY A 102 5.50 -8.56 10.21
CA GLY A 102 6.01 -9.64 9.35
C GLY A 102 5.44 -9.60 7.92
N GLY A 103 6.20 -10.18 6.99
CA GLY A 103 5.89 -10.16 5.57
C GLY A 103 6.49 -8.95 4.83
N THR A 104 6.18 -8.85 3.54
CA THR A 104 6.69 -7.79 2.66
C THR A 104 5.57 -7.26 1.79
N LEU A 105 5.46 -5.94 1.65
CA LEU A 105 4.62 -5.29 0.64
C LEU A 105 5.49 -4.83 -0.53
N ARG A 106 5.04 -5.12 -1.74
CA ARG A 106 5.63 -4.67 -3.01
C ARG A 106 4.59 -3.88 -3.78
N PHE A 107 5.02 -2.80 -4.43
CA PHE A 107 4.16 -1.96 -5.24
C PHE A 107 5.00 -1.19 -6.26
N THR A 108 4.35 -0.62 -7.26
CA THR A 108 4.98 0.29 -8.22
C THR A 108 4.30 1.66 -8.11
N TYR A 109 5.08 2.73 -8.21
CA TYR A 109 4.52 4.06 -8.42
C TYR A 109 5.16 4.73 -9.64
N ARG A 110 4.40 5.60 -10.30
CA ARG A 110 4.89 6.52 -11.32
C ARG A 110 4.51 7.94 -10.94
N LEU A 111 5.47 8.86 -11.02
CA LEU A 111 5.25 10.30 -10.91
C LEU A 111 5.73 10.99 -12.19
N GLY A 112 4.83 11.68 -12.88
CA GLY A 112 5.14 12.51 -14.06
C GLY A 112 3.97 12.54 -15.02
#